data_AF-A0A2V4VET5-F1
#
_entry.id   AF-A0A2V4VET5-F1
#
_cell.length_a   1.000
_cell.length_b   1.000
_cell.length_c   1.000
_cell.angle_alpha   90.00
_cell.angle_beta   90.00
_cell.angle_gamma   90.00
#
_symmetry.space_group_name_H-M   'P 1'
#
loop_
_entity.id
_entity.type
_entity.pdbx_description
1 polymer ?
#
loop_
_entity_poly.entity_id
_entity_poly.type
_entity_poly.pdbx_seq_one_letter_code
_entity_poly.pdbx_strand_id
1 'polypeptide(L)'
;MDYLKILSSKYNMTEKWTRQGVTVLKSSDLYIQLIEPYHRTDFQYCLRADFPETFDRWGVALLEEEFVNDGGFLQVLEALDTFFKR
;
A
#
# COMPACT_ATOMS: atom_id res chain seq x y z
N MET A 1 -1.47 -8.71 11.73
CA MET A 1 -2.78 -8.06 11.44
C MET A 1 -3.28 -8.40 10.04
N ASP A 2 -4.55 -8.11 9.72
CA ASP A 2 -5.03 -8.08 8.33
C ASP A 2 -4.83 -6.66 7.76
N TYR A 3 -3.69 -6.45 7.09
CA TYR A 3 -3.27 -5.14 6.60
C TYR A 3 -4.24 -4.59 5.54
N LEU A 4 -4.73 -5.44 4.65
CA LEU A 4 -5.65 -5.06 3.58
C LEU A 4 -6.99 -4.58 4.13
N LYS A 5 -7.53 -5.28 5.13
CA LYS A 5 -8.77 -4.87 5.78
C LYS A 5 -8.62 -3.54 6.51
N ILE A 6 -7.47 -3.29 7.14
CA ILE A 6 -7.19 -2.00 7.79
C ILE A 6 -7.14 -0.88 6.76
N LEU A 7 -6.38 -1.06 5.67
CA LEU A 7 -6.28 -0.07 4.59
C LEU A 7 -7.64 0.20 3.94
N SER A 8 -8.39 -0.85 3.61
CA SER A 8 -9.73 -0.76 3.03
C SER A 8 -10.70 -0.02 3.94
N SER A 9 -10.73 -0.35 5.23
CA SER A 9 -11.64 0.29 6.19
C SER A 9 -11.24 1.72 6.53
N LYS A 10 -9.94 2.01 6.67
CA LYS A 10 -9.44 3.32 7.11
C LYS A 10 -9.54 4.38 6.01
N TYR A 11 -9.19 4.01 4.78
CA TYR A 11 -9.17 4.92 3.63
C TYR A 11 -10.38 4.74 2.70
N ASN A 12 -11.40 3.98 3.14
CA ASN A 12 -12.60 3.68 2.37
C ASN A 12 -12.28 3.15 0.95
N MET A 13 -11.36 2.20 0.88
CA MET A 13 -10.86 1.65 -0.39
C MET A 13 -11.49 0.29 -0.70
N THR A 14 -11.59 0.00 -1.99
CA THR A 14 -12.08 -1.29 -2.50
C THR A 14 -10.94 -2.02 -3.22
N GLU A 15 -10.94 -3.35 -3.17
CA GLU A 15 -9.99 -4.13 -3.95
C GLU A 15 -10.21 -3.90 -5.45
N LYS A 16 -9.14 -3.55 -6.17
CA LYS A 16 -9.12 -3.45 -7.63
C LYS A 16 -8.76 -4.80 -8.25
N TRP A 17 -7.64 -5.39 -7.79
CA TRP A 17 -7.17 -6.70 -8.22
C TRP A 17 -6.10 -7.24 -7.26
N THR A 18 -5.95 -8.56 -7.24
CA THR A 18 -4.92 -9.28 -6.47
C THR A 18 -4.26 -10.33 -7.36
N ARG A 19 -2.91 -10.35 -7.40
CA ARG A 19 -2.13 -11.30 -8.20
C ARG A 19 -0.76 -11.55 -7.59
N GLN A 20 -0.43 -12.82 -7.34
CA GLN A 20 0.91 -13.28 -6.93
C GLN A 20 1.51 -12.52 -5.73
N GLY A 21 0.71 -12.29 -4.69
CA GLY A 21 1.14 -11.55 -3.49
C GLY A 21 1.11 -10.04 -3.64
N VAL A 22 0.66 -9.51 -4.78
CA VAL A 22 0.44 -8.08 -4.96
C VAL A 22 -1.06 -7.81 -4.93
N THR A 23 -1.50 -6.96 -4.01
CA THR A 23 -2.90 -6.52 -3.89
C THR A 23 -2.99 -5.02 -4.12
N VAL A 24 -3.91 -4.59 -4.98
CA VAL A 24 -4.17 -3.18 -5.23
C VAL A 24 -5.54 -2.80 -4.71
N LEU A 25 -5.56 -1.83 -3.81
CA LEU A 25 -6.74 -1.14 -3.31
C LEU A 25 -6.90 0.19 -4.04
N LYS A 26 -8.15 0.58 -4.33
CA LYS A 26 -8.49 1.84 -4.98
C LYS A 26 -9.52 2.63 -4.17
N SER A 27 -9.36 3.94 -4.14
CA SER A 27 -10.41 4.92 -3.87
C SER A 27 -10.60 5.82 -5.09
N SER A 28 -11.47 6.83 -4.95
CA SER A 28 -11.62 7.91 -5.94
C SER A 28 -10.31 8.65 -6.21
N ASP A 29 -9.51 8.82 -5.17
CA ASP A 29 -8.40 9.78 -5.17
C ASP A 29 -7.03 9.12 -5.07
N LEU A 30 -6.93 7.90 -4.53
CA LEU A 30 -5.64 7.23 -4.33
C LEU A 30 -5.74 5.73 -4.57
N TYR A 31 -4.67 5.17 -5.12
CA TYR A 31 -4.48 3.73 -5.26
C TYR A 31 -3.34 3.30 -4.34
N ILE A 32 -3.54 2.22 -3.60
CA ILE A 32 -2.53 1.62 -2.73
C ILE A 32 -2.23 0.22 -3.23
N GLN A 33 -0.95 -0.07 -3.42
CA GLN A 33 -0.44 -1.38 -3.74
C GLN A 33 0.28 -1.94 -2.52
N LEU A 34 -0.21 -3.06 -1.99
CA LEU A 34 0.47 -3.84 -0.97
C LEU A 34 1.13 -5.05 -1.64
N ILE A 35 2.43 -5.17 -1.48
CA ILE A 35 3.25 -6.26 -1.99
C ILE A 35 3.66 -7.12 -0.81
N GLU A 36 3.19 -8.35 -0.81
CA GLU A 36 3.56 -9.39 0.14
C GLU A 36 4.95 -9.95 -0.20
N PRO A 37 5.70 -10.38 0.82
CA PRO A 37 7.01 -10.98 0.60
C PRO A 37 6.90 -12.25 -0.25
N TYR A 38 7.70 -12.34 -1.32
CA TYR A 38 7.75 -13.52 -2.19
C TYR A 38 8.87 -14.48 -1.74
N HIS A 39 8.64 -15.79 -1.89
CA HIS A 39 9.62 -16.82 -1.56
C HIS A 39 10.87 -16.67 -2.44
N ARG A 40 11.94 -16.06 -1.89
CA ARG A 40 13.38 -16.06 -2.29
C ARG A 40 14.09 -14.72 -2.10
N THR A 41 13.37 -13.68 -1.71
CA THR A 41 13.93 -12.37 -1.36
C THR A 41 14.02 -12.26 0.17
N ASP A 42 15.05 -11.59 0.70
CA ASP A 42 15.26 -11.33 2.15
C ASP A 42 14.17 -10.43 2.80
N PHE A 43 12.91 -10.51 2.34
CA PHE A 43 12.07 -9.34 2.16
C PHE A 43 10.91 -9.14 3.13
N GLN A 44 10.63 -7.85 3.28
CA GLN A 44 9.62 -7.17 4.07
C GLN A 44 8.39 -6.92 3.16
N TYR A 45 7.22 -6.62 3.73
CA TYR A 45 6.11 -6.08 2.95
C TYR A 45 6.50 -4.74 2.35
N CYS A 46 5.98 -4.40 1.17
CA CYS A 46 6.14 -3.07 0.58
C CYS A 46 4.76 -2.47 0.32
N LEU A 47 4.54 -1.24 0.78
CA LEU A 47 3.35 -0.47 0.52
C LEU A 47 3.71 0.70 -0.38
N ARG A 48 3.04 0.78 -1.52
CA ARG A 48 3.15 1.89 -2.47
C ARG A 48 1.82 2.60 -2.57
N ALA A 49 1.84 3.92 -2.61
CA ALA A 49 0.65 4.73 -2.77
C ALA A 49 0.86 5.78 -3.85
N ASP A 50 -0.12 5.92 -4.74
CA ASP A 50 -0.03 6.85 -5.88
C ASP A 50 -1.42 7.25 -6.39
N PHE A 51 -1.49 8.34 -7.14
CA PHE A 51 -2.73 8.78 -7.80
C PHE A 51 -3.13 7.81 -8.91
N PRO A 52 -4.44 7.62 -9.18
CA PRO A 52 -4.91 6.71 -10.23
C PRO A 52 -4.28 6.98 -11.61
N GLU A 53 -3.99 8.26 -11.91
CA GLU A 53 -3.46 8.72 -13.20
C GLU A 53 -1.97 8.38 -13.42
N THR A 54 -1.23 8.21 -12.32
CA THR A 54 0.21 7.95 -12.28
C THR A 54 0.55 6.52 -11.85
N PHE A 55 -0.39 5.84 -11.19
CA PHE A 55 -0.22 4.47 -10.68
C PHE A 55 0.29 3.47 -11.73
N ASP A 56 -0.27 3.51 -12.95
CA ASP A 56 0.11 2.60 -14.03
C ASP A 56 1.42 3.02 -14.75
N ARG A 57 2.04 4.16 -14.38
CA ARG A 57 3.25 4.67 -15.06
C ARG A 57 4.55 4.07 -14.54
N TRP A 58 4.50 3.15 -13.56
CA TRP A 58 5.68 2.46 -12.99
C TRP A 58 6.81 3.45 -12.60
N GLY A 59 6.44 4.68 -12.28
CA GLY A 59 7.35 5.77 -11.94
C GLY A 59 7.57 5.87 -10.43
N VAL A 60 7.91 7.08 -10.00
CA VAL A 60 8.04 7.44 -8.59
C VAL A 60 6.64 7.45 -7.97
N ALA A 61 6.37 6.53 -7.05
CA ALA A 61 5.16 6.54 -6.24
C ALA A 61 5.21 7.72 -5.26
N LEU A 62 4.04 8.24 -4.85
CA LEU A 62 3.97 9.30 -3.84
C LEU A 62 4.51 8.84 -2.49
N LEU A 63 4.29 7.57 -2.17
CA LEU A 63 4.83 6.89 -1.01
C LEU A 63 5.26 5.49 -1.44
N GLU A 64 6.43 5.08 -0.97
CA GLU A 64 6.95 3.72 -1.09
C GLU A 64 7.70 3.40 0.21
N GLU A 65 7.14 2.50 1.01
CA GLU A 65 7.69 2.14 2.32
C GLU A 65 7.69 0.64 2.51
N GLU A 66 8.72 0.12 3.17
CA GLU A 66 8.88 -1.29 3.47
C GLU A 66 8.72 -1.57 4.98
N PHE A 67 8.11 -2.70 5.33
CA PHE A 67 7.88 -3.07 6.72
C PHE A 67 7.81 -4.58 6.95
N VAL A 68 8.34 -5.06 8.08
CA VAL A 68 8.46 -6.52 8.36
C VAL A 68 7.43 -7.04 9.36
N ASN A 69 6.81 -6.16 10.13
CA ASN A 69 5.95 -6.52 11.24
C ASN A 69 4.84 -5.49 11.45
N ASP A 70 3.91 -5.79 12.36
CA ASP A 70 2.78 -4.93 12.68
C ASP A 70 3.22 -3.52 13.14
N GLY A 71 4.37 -3.39 13.83
CA GLY A 71 4.90 -2.08 14.25
C GLY A 71 5.39 -1.23 13.08
N GLY A 72 6.11 -1.84 12.13
CA GLY A 72 6.50 -1.17 10.89
C GLY A 72 5.29 -0.78 10.05
N PHE A 73 4.28 -1.64 9.97
CA PHE A 73 3.02 -1.30 9.29
C PHE A 73 2.35 -0.04 9.87
N LEU A 74 2.33 0.10 11.20
CA LEU A 74 1.77 1.29 11.85
C LEU A 74 2.54 2.57 11.49
N GLN A 75 3.87 2.51 11.38
CA GLN A 75 4.69 3.65 10.93
C GLN A 75 4.35 4.04 9.48
N VAL A 76 4.15 3.06 8.61
CA VAL A 76 3.71 3.30 7.23
C VAL A 76 2.31 3.92 7.17
N LEU A 77 1.39 3.50 8.05
CA LEU A 77 0.07 4.14 8.16
C LEU A 77 0.16 5.60 8.63
N GLU A 78 1.07 5.93 9.53
CA GLU A 78 1.29 7.30 9.99
C GLU A 78 1.89 8.18 8.87
N ALA A 79 2.80 7.62 8.08
CA ALA A 79 3.32 8.28 6.89
C ALA A 79 2.18 8.56 5.90
N LEU A 80 1.38 7.54 5.55
CA LEU A 80 0.18 7.68 4.71
C LEU A 80 -0.76 8.77 5.22
N ASP A 81 -1.10 8.76 6.52
CA ASP A 81 -1.99 9.76 7.11
C ASP A 81 -1.43 11.18 6.99
N THR A 82 -0.11 11.33 7.09
CA THR A 82 0.56 12.63 6.91
C THR A 82 0.47 13.10 5.47
N PHE A 83 0.58 12.18 4.50
CA PHE A 83 0.37 12.47 3.09
C PHE A 83 -1.07 12.88 2.79
N PHE A 84 -2.07 12.19 3.35
CA PHE A 84 -3.49 12.52 3.15
C PHE A 84 -3.94 13.83 3.82
N LYS A 85 -3.21 14.32 4.82
CA LYS A 85 -3.55 15.57 5.54
C LYS A 85 -2.91 16.83 4.95
N ARG A 86 -1.99 16.69 3.98
CA ARG A 86 -1.38 17.81 3.26
C ARG A 86 -2.20 18.18 2.03
#